data_AF-A0A945KH38-F1
#
_entry.id   AF-A0A945KH38-F1
#
_cell.length_a   1.000
_cell.length_b   1.000
_cell.length_c   1.000
_cell.angle_alpha   90.00
_cell.angle_beta   90.00
_cell.angle_gamma   90.00
#
_symmetry.space_group_name_H-M   'P 1'
#
loop_
_entity.id
_entity.type
_entity.pdbx_description
1 polymer ?
#
loop_
_entity_poly.entity_id
_entity_poly.type
_entity_poly.pdbx_seq_one_letter_code
_entity_poly.pdbx_strand_id
1 'polypeptide(L)'
;MVGFENEKEALKKLDAKVIAISADDEANAQEVAKDVSFPVTHSATKQDAYAMGGWAGVHRGTDIVQPSEFVIGPDGKVMTSSYSAGPIGRMDAADVVKWLTRRDSLG
;
A
#
# COMPACT_ATOMS: atom_id res chain seq x y z
N MET A 1 -4.25 -2.18 -6.44
CA MET A 1 -4.46 -3.07 -5.28
C MET A 1 -4.62 -4.53 -5.70
N VAL A 2 -5.39 -4.86 -6.75
CA VAL A 2 -5.54 -6.25 -7.27
C VAL A 2 -4.21 -6.97 -7.53
N GLY A 3 -3.13 -6.26 -7.90
CA GLY A 3 -1.80 -6.87 -8.00
C GLY A 3 -1.34 -7.58 -6.72
N PHE A 4 -1.63 -7.02 -5.54
CA PHE A 4 -1.33 -7.66 -4.24
C PHE A 4 -2.27 -8.85 -3.95
N GLU A 5 -3.49 -8.83 -4.46
CA GLU A 5 -4.41 -9.98 -4.35
C GLU A 5 -3.91 -11.16 -5.20
N ASN A 6 -3.40 -10.90 -6.40
CA ASN A 6 -2.82 -11.92 -7.27
C ASN A 6 -1.62 -12.63 -6.61
N GLU A 7 -0.85 -11.91 -5.79
CA GLU A 7 0.33 -12.43 -5.09
C GLU A 7 0.06 -12.88 -3.64
N LYS A 8 -1.22 -12.91 -3.21
CA LYS A 8 -1.58 -13.17 -1.79
C LYS A 8 -1.02 -14.48 -1.24
N GLU A 9 -0.97 -15.54 -2.05
CA GLU A 9 -0.46 -16.84 -1.60
C GLU A 9 1.06 -16.82 -1.42
N ALA A 10 1.78 -16.06 -2.24
CA ALA A 10 3.22 -15.89 -2.08
C ALA A 10 3.54 -15.03 -0.85
N LEU A 11 2.81 -13.93 -0.66
CA LEU A 11 2.91 -13.08 0.53
C LEU A 11 2.60 -13.86 1.81
N LYS A 12 1.55 -14.68 1.80
CA LYS A 12 1.19 -15.55 2.93
C LYS A 12 2.28 -16.56 3.29
N LYS A 13 2.96 -17.16 2.31
CA LYS A 13 4.10 -18.07 2.55
C LYS A 13 5.29 -17.37 3.20
N LEU A 14 5.41 -16.07 3.00
CA LEU A 14 6.44 -15.21 3.59
C LEU A 14 5.99 -14.58 4.93
N ASP A 15 4.85 -15.00 5.48
CA ASP A 15 4.20 -14.38 6.66
C ASP A 15 3.98 -12.86 6.51
N ALA A 16 3.84 -12.38 5.28
CA ALA A 16 3.57 -10.99 4.97
C ALA A 16 2.06 -10.72 4.87
N LYS A 17 1.63 -9.63 5.50
CA LYS A 17 0.24 -9.17 5.49
C LYS A 17 0.14 -7.85 4.74
N VAL A 18 -0.98 -7.66 4.03
CA VAL A 18 -1.28 -6.41 3.32
C VAL A 18 -2.41 -5.70 4.05
N ILE A 19 -2.30 -4.39 4.17
CA ILE A 19 -3.38 -3.49 4.58
C ILE A 19 -3.34 -2.27 3.66
N ALA A 20 -4.51 -1.72 3.34
CA ALA A 20 -4.63 -0.52 2.54
C ALA A 20 -5.57 0.49 3.19
N ILE A 21 -5.36 1.77 2.87
CA ILE A 21 -6.25 2.87 3.25
C ILE A 21 -6.49 3.74 2.01
N SER A 22 -7.76 4.02 1.70
CA SER A 22 -8.15 4.98 0.66
C SER A 22 -8.44 6.34 1.28
N ALA A 23 -8.23 7.42 0.51
CA ALA A 23 -8.76 8.74 0.85
C ALA A 23 -10.25 8.90 0.53
N ASP A 24 -10.82 7.96 -0.22
CA ASP A 24 -12.25 7.95 -0.54
C ASP A 24 -13.09 7.74 0.74
N ASP A 25 -14.39 8.07 0.64
CA ASP A 25 -15.35 7.68 1.67
C ASP A 25 -15.53 6.16 1.76
N GLU A 26 -16.24 5.71 2.80
CA GLU A 26 -16.47 4.29 3.05
C GLU A 26 -17.14 3.58 1.87
N ALA A 27 -18.17 4.20 1.28
CA ALA A 27 -18.93 3.61 0.20
C ALA A 27 -18.04 3.32 -1.02
N ASN A 28 -17.24 4.30 -1.43
CA ASN A 28 -16.33 4.16 -2.58
C ASN A 28 -15.16 3.23 -2.28
N ALA A 29 -14.58 3.29 -1.07
CA ALA A 29 -13.52 2.37 -0.66
C ALA A 29 -13.98 0.91 -0.61
N GLN A 30 -15.22 0.68 -0.17
CA GLN A 30 -15.81 -0.66 -0.11
C GLN A 30 -16.01 -1.29 -1.49
N GLU A 31 -16.23 -0.51 -2.55
CA GLU A 31 -16.28 -1.07 -3.91
C GLU A 31 -14.95 -1.73 -4.28
N VAL A 32 -13.81 -1.09 -3.95
CA VAL A 32 -12.49 -1.66 -4.21
C VAL A 32 -12.17 -2.82 -3.26
N ALA A 33 -12.67 -2.76 -2.02
CA ALA A 33 -12.49 -3.82 -1.03
C ALA A 33 -13.11 -5.16 -1.48
N LYS A 34 -14.11 -5.16 -2.36
CA LYS A 34 -14.73 -6.38 -2.90
C LYS A 34 -13.79 -7.19 -3.79
N ASP A 35 -12.79 -6.55 -4.38
CA ASP A 35 -11.86 -7.17 -5.33
C ASP A 35 -10.61 -7.77 -4.65
N VAL A 36 -10.48 -7.63 -3.33
CA VAL A 36 -9.29 -8.04 -2.58
C VAL A 36 -9.66 -8.73 -1.26
N SER A 37 -8.78 -9.61 -0.79
CA SER A 37 -8.99 -10.40 0.44
C SER A 37 -8.40 -9.75 1.70
N PHE A 38 -7.61 -8.70 1.54
CA PHE A 38 -6.97 -7.97 2.64
C PHE A 38 -7.78 -6.73 3.07
N PRO A 39 -7.61 -6.24 4.31
CA PRO A 39 -8.33 -5.07 4.80
C PRO A 39 -8.05 -3.81 3.96
N VAL A 40 -9.12 -3.17 3.52
CA VAL A 40 -9.10 -1.83 2.91
C VAL A 40 -9.92 -0.90 3.80
N THR A 41 -9.27 0.11 4.34
CA THR A 41 -9.88 1.16 5.16
C THR A 41 -10.08 2.43 4.32
N HIS A 42 -10.76 3.42 4.85
CA HIS A 42 -11.22 4.59 4.11
C HIS A 42 -10.88 5.89 4.84
N SER A 43 -11.16 7.01 4.18
CA SER A 43 -11.09 8.37 4.72
C SER A 43 -9.70 8.81 5.20
N ALA A 44 -8.63 8.35 4.54
CA ALA A 44 -7.31 8.92 4.71
C ALA A 44 -7.33 10.43 4.44
N THR A 45 -6.80 11.21 5.38
CA THR A 45 -6.75 12.66 5.29
C THR A 45 -5.39 13.14 4.74
N LYS A 46 -5.32 14.42 4.38
CA LYS A 46 -4.03 15.06 4.03
C LYS A 46 -3.05 15.00 5.21
N GLN A 47 -3.56 15.14 6.43
CA GLN A 47 -2.78 15.06 7.65
C GLN A 47 -2.17 13.67 7.83
N ASP A 48 -2.91 12.60 7.51
CA ASP A 48 -2.37 11.23 7.52
C ASP A 48 -1.25 11.07 6.50
N ALA A 49 -1.44 11.59 5.28
CA ALA A 49 -0.39 11.57 4.26
C ALA A 49 0.88 12.30 4.72
N TYR A 50 0.74 13.50 5.31
CA TYR A 50 1.88 14.25 5.85
C TYR A 50 2.54 13.55 7.04
N ALA A 51 1.77 12.92 7.93
CA ALA A 51 2.32 12.16 9.04
C ALA A 51 3.19 10.98 8.58
N MET A 52 2.89 10.41 7.42
CA MET A 52 3.68 9.34 6.78
C MET A 52 4.82 9.87 5.88
N GLY A 53 5.05 11.19 5.84
CA GLY A 53 6.06 11.82 4.99
C GLY A 53 5.66 11.94 3.51
N GLY A 54 4.42 11.60 3.17
CA GLY A 54 3.84 11.81 1.84
C GLY A 54 3.33 13.25 1.65
N TRP A 55 2.59 13.47 0.56
CA TRP A 55 1.97 14.76 0.29
C TRP A 55 0.56 14.64 -0.27
N ALA A 56 -0.18 15.74 -0.20
CA ALA A 56 -1.47 15.89 -0.85
C ALA A 56 -1.37 16.80 -2.07
N GLY A 57 -2.33 16.68 -2.98
CA GLY A 57 -2.45 17.54 -4.15
C GLY A 57 -3.91 17.76 -4.53
N VAL A 58 -4.12 18.38 -5.69
CA VAL A 58 -5.44 18.58 -6.27
C VAL A 58 -5.46 17.95 -7.66
N HIS A 59 -6.43 17.08 -7.92
CA HIS A 59 -6.66 16.50 -9.23
C HIS A 59 -8.09 16.78 -9.67
N ARG A 60 -8.25 17.51 -10.80
CA ARG A 60 -9.55 17.90 -11.37
C ARG A 60 -10.49 18.59 -10.36
N GLY A 61 -9.93 19.40 -9.45
CA GLY A 61 -10.70 20.11 -8.43
C GLY A 61 -11.01 19.28 -7.18
N THR A 62 -10.58 18.02 -7.12
CA THR A 62 -10.73 17.16 -5.95
C THR A 62 -9.39 17.03 -5.22
N ASP A 63 -9.44 17.12 -3.89
CA ASP A 63 -8.29 16.84 -3.05
C ASP A 63 -7.88 15.36 -3.15
N ILE A 64 -6.60 15.11 -3.36
CA ILE A 64 -6.05 13.76 -3.40
C ILE A 64 -4.89 13.63 -2.42
N VAL A 65 -4.74 12.45 -1.83
CA VAL A 65 -3.49 12.03 -1.18
C VAL A 65 -2.66 11.23 -2.16
N GLN A 66 -1.36 11.46 -2.16
CA GLN A 66 -0.45 10.73 -3.03
C GLN A 66 -0.08 9.39 -2.39
N PRO A 67 0.05 8.30 -3.18
CA PRO A 67 0.31 7.00 -2.61
C PRO A 67 1.68 6.97 -1.90
N SER A 68 1.64 6.47 -0.67
CA SER A 68 2.80 6.19 0.18
C SER A 68 2.71 4.73 0.60
N GLU A 69 3.70 3.93 0.25
CA GLU A 69 3.69 2.47 0.43
C GLU A 69 4.92 2.06 1.24
N PHE A 70 4.75 1.11 2.16
CA PHE A 70 5.78 0.72 3.11
C PHE A 70 5.82 -0.79 3.24
N VAL A 71 7.03 -1.34 3.32
CA VAL A 71 7.26 -2.69 3.84
C VAL A 71 7.80 -2.56 5.25
N ILE A 72 7.03 -3.05 6.23
CA ILE A 72 7.35 -2.96 7.65
C ILE A 72 7.86 -4.32 8.12
N GLY A 73 9.03 -4.31 8.78
CA GLY A 73 9.65 -5.51 9.33
C GLY A 73 8.98 -5.98 10.61
N PRO A 74 9.25 -7.23 11.06
CA PRO A 74 8.74 -7.75 12.33
C PRO A 74 9.14 -6.93 13.57
N ASP A 75 10.21 -6.13 13.48
CA ASP A 75 10.66 -5.22 14.53
C ASP A 75 9.94 -3.85 14.52
N GLY A 76 8.94 -3.70 13.65
CA GLY A 76 8.15 -2.48 13.49
C GLY A 76 8.85 -1.38 12.69
N LYS A 77 10.02 -1.63 12.10
CA LYS A 77 10.75 -0.63 11.30
C LYS A 77 10.37 -0.69 9.83
N VAL A 78 10.37 0.47 9.18
CA VAL A 78 10.27 0.57 7.73
C VAL A 78 11.55 0.02 7.12
N MET A 79 11.41 -0.99 6.27
CA MET A 79 12.54 -1.61 5.56
C MET A 79 12.74 -1.03 4.18
N THR A 80 11.64 -0.71 3.50
CA THR A 80 11.62 0.04 2.25
C THR A 80 10.30 0.81 2.14
N SER A 81 10.32 1.88 1.36
CA SER A 81 9.19 2.77 1.14
C SER A 81 9.17 3.27 -0.30
N SER A 82 7.98 3.48 -0.85
CA SER A 82 7.78 4.20 -2.10
C SER A 82 6.83 5.37 -1.90
N TYR A 83 7.12 6.47 -2.58
CA TYR A 83 6.27 7.65 -2.65
C TYR A 83 6.09 8.01 -4.11
N SER A 84 4.85 8.17 -4.55
CA SER A 84 4.53 8.26 -5.98
C SER A 84 3.62 9.43 -6.30
N ALA A 85 3.75 9.98 -7.51
CA ALA A 85 2.82 10.95 -8.06
C ALA A 85 1.80 10.23 -8.95
N GLY A 86 0.58 10.02 -8.45
CA GLY A 86 -0.45 9.29 -9.17
C GLY A 86 -0.11 7.80 -9.31
N PRO A 87 -0.20 7.20 -10.51
CA PRO A 87 0.02 5.76 -10.70
C PRO A 87 1.49 5.35 -10.84
N ILE A 88 2.40 6.29 -11.14
CA ILE A 88 3.78 5.97 -11.51
C ILE A 88 4.66 5.83 -10.27
N GLY A 89 5.42 4.73 -10.19
CA GLY A 89 6.38 4.49 -9.10
C GLY A 89 5.80 3.78 -7.89
N ARG A 90 4.57 3.27 -7.97
CA ARG A 90 3.99 2.41 -6.93
C ARG A 90 4.73 1.08 -6.83
N MET A 91 4.69 0.45 -5.66
CA MET A 91 5.21 -0.89 -5.46
C MET A 91 4.44 -1.89 -6.31
N ASP A 92 5.18 -2.71 -7.04
CA ASP A 92 4.63 -3.91 -7.67
C ASP A 92 4.68 -5.08 -6.68
N ALA A 93 3.56 -5.80 -6.54
CA ALA A 93 3.44 -6.86 -5.56
C ALA A 93 4.42 -8.03 -5.83
N ALA A 94 4.65 -8.38 -7.09
CA ALA A 94 5.57 -9.45 -7.44
C ALA A 94 7.02 -9.05 -7.13
N ASP A 95 7.36 -7.76 -7.29
CA ASP A 95 8.67 -7.26 -6.90
C ASP A 95 8.85 -7.20 -5.38
N VAL A 96 7.81 -6.88 -4.60
CA VAL A 96 7.83 -6.99 -3.14
C VAL A 96 8.09 -8.44 -2.71
N VAL A 97 7.39 -9.41 -3.31
CA VAL A 97 7.59 -10.85 -3.04
C VAL A 97 9.02 -11.28 -3.35
N LYS A 98 9.57 -10.91 -4.52
CA LYS A 98 10.96 -11.22 -4.88
C LYS A 98 11.94 -10.62 -3.89
N TRP A 99 11.72 -9.36 -3.48
CA TRP A 99 12.60 -8.66 -2.55
C TRP A 99 12.59 -9.31 -1.16
N LEU A 100 11.41 -9.64 -0.62
CA LEU A 100 11.28 -10.37 0.65
C LEU A 100 11.96 -11.74 0.59
N THR A 101 11.70 -12.51 -0.47
CA THR A 101 12.31 -13.84 -0.68
C THR A 101 13.84 -13.73 -0.71
N ARG A 102 14.38 -12.74 -1.42
CA ARG A 102 15.83 -12.52 -1.49
C ARG A 102 16.40 -12.11 -0.14
N ARG A 103 15.73 -11.22 0.59
CA ARG A 103 16.16 -10.80 1.92
C ARG A 103 16.26 -11.99 2.88
N ASP A 104 15.22 -12.82 2.93
CA ASP A 104 15.18 -13.95 3.87
C ASP A 104 16.23 -15.03 3.55
N SER A 105 16.67 -15.11 2.29
CA SER A 105 17.78 -15.99 1.90
C SER A 105 19.17 -15.48 2.33
N LEU A 106 19.28 -14.25 2.83
CA LEU A 106 20.54 -13.63 3.26
C LEU A 106 20.72 -13.60 4.78
N GLY A 107 19.70 -13.99 5.55
CA GLY A 107 19.76 -14.14 7.02
C GLY A 107 20.07 -15.57 7.42
#